data_AF-A0A5B7ZPW2-F1
#
_entry.id   AF-A0A5B7ZPW2-F1
#
_cell.length_a   1.000
_cell.length_b   1.000
_cell.length_c   1.000
_cell.angle_alpha   90.00
_cell.angle_beta   90.00
_cell.angle_gamma   90.00
#
_symmetry.space_group_name_H-M   'P 1'
#
loop_
_entity.id
_entity.type
_entity.pdbx_description
1 polymer ?
#
loop_
_entity_poly.entity_id
_entity_poly.type
_entity_poly.pdbx_seq_one_letter_code
_entity_poly.pdbx_strand_id
1 'polypeptide(L)'
;MSNYAKHLNVHLASYKARCLGAFEPGTFMYRGQELRYDHILPKEQGWLNLLGPCRSDIQRYLAARPTIKLHRYFHHLNSSQAFALNLFFPYFEKGGAPQLLAAMGSAGHLSSWDPECIVDVEEGTNVDVTWQSGGTRTYCEVKLSEQEFGTAKDDERHRGKLERIYRPGLAGACSPEWLQPEKFFQNYQLFRNVWLVAREPGSNLVFLAPRANTKIWRQLTAFFGKLHEPLATRVRAVAIEDVIGALAAADALPPALRNYAELLREKYVLPPLA
;
A
#
# COMPACT_ATOMS: atom_id res chain seq x y z
N MET A 1 -3.21 -19.39 0.57
CA MET A 1 -2.89 -18.22 1.41
C MET A 1 -1.63 -18.52 2.21
N SER A 2 -0.66 -17.59 2.33
CA SER A 2 0.49 -17.82 3.21
C SER A 2 0.06 -17.88 4.67
N ASN A 3 1.00 -18.29 5.51
CA ASN A 3 0.83 -18.26 6.95
C ASN A 3 0.42 -16.86 7.45
N TYR A 4 1.07 -15.81 6.94
CA TYR A 4 0.78 -14.44 7.35
C TYR A 4 -0.67 -14.01 7.05
N ALA A 5 -1.14 -14.15 5.80
CA ALA A 5 -2.49 -13.68 5.47
C ALA A 5 -3.58 -14.48 6.19
N LYS A 6 -3.34 -15.77 6.47
CA LYS A 6 -4.24 -16.55 7.31
C LYS A 6 -4.32 -15.97 8.72
N HIS A 7 -3.18 -15.70 9.35
CA HIS A 7 -3.14 -15.07 10.67
C HIS A 7 -3.78 -13.68 10.68
N LEU A 8 -3.50 -12.85 9.67
CA LEU A 8 -4.16 -11.55 9.52
C LEU A 8 -5.68 -11.68 9.41
N ASN A 9 -6.17 -12.65 8.63
CA ASN A 9 -7.61 -12.88 8.51
C ASN A 9 -8.23 -13.32 9.84
N VAL A 10 -7.58 -14.21 10.60
CA VAL A 10 -8.04 -14.61 11.93
C VAL A 10 -8.07 -13.41 12.89
N HIS A 11 -6.99 -12.61 12.90
CA HIS A 11 -6.90 -11.39 13.70
C HIS A 11 -8.03 -10.41 13.37
N LEU A 12 -8.28 -10.17 12.08
CA LEU A 12 -9.32 -9.25 11.63
C LEU A 12 -10.75 -9.77 11.88
N ALA A 13 -10.96 -11.09 11.89
CA ALA A 13 -12.22 -11.67 12.33
C ALA A 13 -12.47 -11.39 13.82
N SER A 14 -11.45 -11.59 14.67
CA SER A 14 -11.53 -11.24 16.10
C SER A 14 -11.74 -9.75 16.32
N TYR A 15 -11.04 -8.89 15.56
CA TYR A 15 -11.24 -7.44 15.58
C TYR A 15 -12.68 -7.07 15.20
N LYS A 16 -13.24 -7.65 14.14
CA LYS A 16 -14.63 -7.41 13.73
C LYS A 16 -15.60 -7.71 14.86
N ALA A 17 -15.52 -8.90 15.43
CA ALA A 17 -16.42 -9.35 16.49
C ALA A 17 -16.36 -8.45 17.74
N ARG A 18 -15.14 -8.03 18.13
CA ARG A 18 -14.91 -7.24 19.34
C ARG A 18 -15.20 -5.76 19.17
N CYS A 19 -14.81 -5.17 18.05
CA CYS A 19 -14.76 -3.71 17.88
C CYS A 19 -15.84 -3.16 16.96
N LEU A 20 -16.36 -3.97 16.03
CA LEU A 20 -17.37 -3.52 15.06
C LEU A 20 -18.76 -4.09 15.38
N GLY A 21 -18.82 -5.24 16.03
CA GLY A 21 -20.04 -5.94 16.41
C GLY A 21 -20.13 -7.34 15.81
N ALA A 22 -21.08 -8.13 16.32
CA ALA A 22 -21.34 -9.49 15.86
C ALA A 22 -22.15 -9.48 14.54
N PHE A 23 -21.50 -9.13 13.43
CA PHE A 23 -22.09 -9.27 12.10
C PHE A 23 -21.85 -10.65 11.52
N GLU A 24 -22.82 -11.11 10.73
CA GLU A 24 -22.68 -12.27 9.86
C GLU A 24 -21.40 -12.18 8.98
N PRO A 25 -20.80 -13.34 8.62
CA PRO A 25 -19.72 -13.39 7.66
C PRO A 25 -20.11 -12.79 6.31
N GLY A 26 -19.30 -11.86 5.80
CA GLY A 26 -19.48 -11.26 4.48
C GLY A 26 -18.97 -12.16 3.35
N THR A 27 -19.22 -11.75 2.12
CA THR A 27 -19.06 -12.60 0.93
C THR A 27 -17.93 -12.17 0.00
N PHE A 28 -17.25 -13.16 -0.58
CA PHE A 28 -16.24 -13.02 -1.62
C PHE A 28 -16.58 -13.90 -2.82
N MET A 29 -16.65 -13.31 -4.02
CA MET A 29 -16.91 -14.05 -5.26
C MET A 29 -15.60 -14.55 -5.87
N TYR A 30 -15.42 -15.87 -5.89
CA TYR A 30 -14.25 -16.52 -6.48
C TYR A 30 -14.70 -17.54 -7.53
N ARG A 31 -14.30 -17.32 -8.80
CA ARG A 31 -14.64 -18.20 -9.95
C ARG A 31 -16.15 -18.52 -10.04
N GLY A 32 -16.99 -17.52 -9.78
CA GLY A 32 -18.46 -17.66 -9.81
C GLY A 32 -19.07 -18.28 -8.54
N GLN A 33 -18.26 -18.72 -7.58
CA GLN A 33 -18.74 -19.24 -6.29
C GLN A 33 -18.68 -18.15 -5.22
N GLU A 34 -19.73 -18.08 -4.40
CA GLU A 34 -19.78 -17.22 -3.23
C GLU A 34 -19.14 -17.93 -2.04
N LEU A 35 -18.13 -17.31 -1.45
CA LEU A 35 -17.43 -17.80 -0.27
C LEU A 35 -17.69 -16.84 0.90
N ARG A 36 -17.99 -17.37 2.08
CA ARG A 36 -18.24 -16.59 3.30
C ARG A 36 -17.01 -16.59 4.20
N TYR A 37 -16.66 -15.43 4.74
CA TYR A 37 -15.50 -15.29 5.63
C TYR A 37 -15.78 -14.33 6.79
N ASP A 38 -15.35 -14.72 8.00
CA ASP A 38 -15.62 -13.95 9.22
C ASP A 38 -14.98 -12.56 9.21
N HIS A 39 -13.78 -12.44 8.64
CA HIS A 39 -13.05 -11.17 8.51
C HIS A 39 -13.60 -10.23 7.42
N ILE A 40 -14.63 -10.65 6.69
CA ILE A 40 -15.28 -9.82 5.67
C ILE A 40 -16.57 -9.25 6.25
N LEU A 41 -16.78 -7.95 6.05
CA LEU A 41 -18.03 -7.28 6.43
C LEU A 41 -19.13 -7.58 5.40
N PRO A 42 -20.42 -7.57 5.78
CA PRO A 42 -21.48 -7.42 4.79
C PRO A 42 -21.23 -6.17 3.92
N LYS A 43 -21.58 -6.22 2.62
CA LYS A 43 -21.19 -5.17 1.65
C LYS A 43 -21.69 -3.79 2.05
N GLU A 44 -22.93 -3.73 2.52
CA GLU A 44 -23.62 -2.56 3.04
C GLU A 44 -22.93 -1.96 4.29
N GLN A 45 -22.15 -2.77 5.02
CA GLN A 45 -21.35 -2.33 6.16
C GLN A 45 -19.91 -1.99 5.78
N GLY A 46 -19.57 -1.93 4.49
CA GLY A 46 -18.18 -1.77 4.02
C GLY A 46 -17.46 -0.54 4.59
N TRP A 47 -18.18 0.52 4.94
CA TRP A 47 -17.61 1.71 5.60
C TRP A 47 -17.07 1.46 7.01
N LEU A 48 -17.49 0.39 7.68
CA LEU A 48 -16.89 -0.04 8.95
C LEU A 48 -15.45 -0.53 8.77
N ASN A 49 -14.98 -0.72 7.52
CA ASN A 49 -13.58 -0.94 7.25
C ASN A 49 -12.71 0.32 7.48
N LEU A 50 -13.32 1.50 7.60
CA LEU A 50 -12.61 2.70 8.06
C LEU A 50 -12.73 2.85 9.58
N LEU A 51 -11.66 3.31 10.21
CA LEU A 51 -11.61 3.56 11.65
C LEU A 51 -12.54 4.72 12.03
N GLY A 52 -13.28 4.52 13.12
CA GLY A 52 -14.36 5.41 13.56
C GLY A 52 -14.01 6.90 13.58
N PRO A 53 -12.88 7.33 14.20
CA PRO A 53 -12.58 8.75 14.37
C PRO A 53 -12.42 9.55 13.07
N CYS A 54 -12.09 8.92 11.95
CA CYS A 54 -11.92 9.58 10.65
C CYS A 54 -12.88 9.09 9.56
N ARG A 55 -13.74 8.11 9.85
CA ARG A 55 -14.61 7.46 8.85
C ARG A 55 -15.47 8.46 8.07
N SER A 56 -16.20 9.34 8.75
CA SER A 56 -17.10 10.29 8.10
C SER A 56 -16.35 11.35 7.29
N ASP A 57 -15.15 11.73 7.72
CA ASP A 57 -14.32 12.68 6.98
C ASP A 57 -13.73 12.05 5.72
N ILE A 58 -13.28 10.79 5.79
CA ILE A 58 -12.83 10.04 4.61
C ILE A 58 -13.99 9.84 3.63
N GLN A 59 -15.19 9.49 4.11
CA GLN A 59 -16.40 9.39 3.27
C GLN A 59 -16.65 10.69 2.51
N ARG A 60 -16.59 11.84 3.21
CA ARG A 60 -16.78 13.16 2.59
C ARG A 60 -15.66 13.47 1.60
N TYR A 61 -14.42 13.14 1.93
CA TYR A 61 -13.25 13.33 1.07
C TYR A 61 -13.37 12.57 -0.26
N LEU A 62 -13.80 11.30 -0.19
CA LEU A 62 -14.02 10.45 -1.37
C LEU A 62 -15.25 10.89 -2.18
N ALA A 63 -16.35 11.27 -1.51
CA ALA A 63 -17.55 11.77 -2.20
C ALA A 63 -17.26 13.05 -3.01
N ALA A 64 -16.36 13.91 -2.52
CA ALA A 64 -15.90 15.10 -3.24
C ALA A 64 -14.94 14.79 -4.40
N ARG A 65 -14.46 13.54 -4.53
CA ARG A 65 -13.44 13.12 -5.50
C ARG A 65 -13.86 11.81 -6.19
N PRO A 66 -14.86 11.87 -7.09
CA PRO A 66 -15.43 10.67 -7.73
C PRO A 66 -14.46 9.90 -8.64
N THR A 67 -13.30 10.48 -8.95
CA THR A 67 -12.21 9.82 -9.68
C THR A 67 -11.50 8.76 -8.83
N ILE A 68 -11.51 8.90 -7.50
CA ILE A 68 -10.97 7.90 -6.57
C ILE A 68 -12.00 6.79 -6.42
N LYS A 69 -11.77 5.66 -7.10
CA LYS A 69 -12.71 4.54 -7.09
C LYS A 69 -12.37 3.56 -5.98
N LEU A 70 -13.37 3.25 -5.15
CA LEU A 70 -13.23 2.18 -4.19
C LEU A 70 -13.15 0.83 -4.90
N HIS A 71 -12.22 0.00 -4.46
CA HIS A 71 -12.10 -1.36 -4.93
C HIS A 71 -13.37 -2.16 -4.60
N ARG A 72 -13.79 -3.06 -5.50
CA ARG A 72 -15.02 -3.85 -5.33
C ARG A 72 -15.08 -4.70 -4.04
N TYR A 73 -13.93 -4.94 -3.43
CA TYR A 73 -13.76 -5.69 -2.19
C TYR A 73 -13.32 -4.80 -1.02
N PHE A 74 -13.65 -3.51 -1.07
CA PHE A 74 -13.37 -2.56 0.01
C PHE A 74 -13.99 -2.97 1.36
N HIS A 75 -15.07 -3.77 1.37
CA HIS A 75 -15.67 -4.32 2.59
C HIS A 75 -14.84 -5.44 3.24
N HIS A 76 -13.75 -5.89 2.64
CA HIS A 76 -12.86 -6.88 3.24
C HIS A 76 -11.90 -6.18 4.20
N LEU A 77 -11.86 -6.59 5.48
CA LEU A 77 -11.05 -5.89 6.49
C LEU A 77 -9.54 -5.92 6.20
N ASN A 78 -9.10 -6.83 5.32
CA ASN A 78 -7.73 -6.96 4.84
C ASN A 78 -7.45 -6.22 3.51
N SER A 79 -8.33 -5.29 3.13
CA SER A 79 -8.15 -4.39 1.98
C SER A 79 -6.98 -3.43 2.21
N SER A 80 -5.99 -3.48 1.31
CA SER A 80 -4.85 -2.55 1.25
C SER A 80 -5.30 -1.11 1.02
N GLN A 81 -6.28 -0.86 0.14
CA GLN A 81 -6.88 0.46 -0.07
C GLN A 81 -7.50 1.04 1.22
N ALA A 82 -8.27 0.25 1.97
CA ALA A 82 -8.84 0.72 3.24
C ALA A 82 -7.75 0.99 4.29
N PHE A 83 -6.70 0.17 4.32
CA PHE A 83 -5.54 0.40 5.16
C PHE A 83 -4.79 1.69 4.77
N ALA A 84 -4.55 1.93 3.48
CA ALA A 84 -3.93 3.15 2.99
C ALA A 84 -4.76 4.39 3.40
N LEU A 85 -6.07 4.38 3.20
CA LEU A 85 -6.93 5.48 3.66
C LEU A 85 -6.87 5.66 5.18
N ASN A 86 -6.94 4.56 5.95
CA ASN A 86 -6.85 4.63 7.41
C ASN A 86 -5.48 5.16 7.88
N LEU A 87 -4.39 4.83 7.18
CA LEU A 87 -3.04 5.26 7.57
C LEU A 87 -2.75 6.68 7.12
N PHE A 88 -2.98 7.06 5.87
CA PHE A 88 -2.48 8.33 5.33
C PHE A 88 -3.41 9.51 5.62
N PHE A 89 -4.73 9.33 5.46
CA PHE A 89 -5.70 10.42 5.58
C PHE A 89 -5.63 11.17 6.92
N PRO A 90 -5.64 10.51 8.10
CA PRO A 90 -5.66 11.23 9.37
C PRO A 90 -4.43 12.12 9.56
N TYR A 91 -3.24 11.65 9.18
CA TYR A 91 -2.02 12.42 9.42
C TYR A 91 -1.81 13.49 8.35
N PHE A 92 -2.17 13.22 7.09
CA PHE A 92 -2.03 14.21 6.02
C PHE A 92 -3.11 15.31 6.08
N GLU A 93 -4.32 15.02 6.56
CA GLU A 93 -5.43 15.99 6.62
C GLU A 93 -5.65 16.61 8.01
N LYS A 94 -5.12 16.00 9.09
CA LYS A 94 -5.35 16.48 10.48
C LYS A 94 -4.08 16.88 11.23
N GLY A 95 -2.98 17.16 10.51
CA GLY A 95 -1.79 17.79 11.08
C GLY A 95 -0.75 16.85 11.69
N GLY A 96 -0.64 15.62 11.19
CA GLY A 96 0.40 14.64 11.59
C GLY A 96 1.42 14.32 10.49
N ALA A 97 1.42 15.08 9.40
CA ALA A 97 2.24 14.78 8.22
C ALA A 97 3.75 14.70 8.52
N PRO A 98 4.37 15.62 9.29
CA PRO A 98 5.81 15.53 9.57
C PRO A 98 6.21 14.21 10.22
N GLN A 99 5.40 13.69 11.14
CA GLN A 99 5.68 12.45 11.85
C GLN A 99 5.43 11.21 10.98
N LEU A 100 4.38 11.22 10.15
CA LEU A 100 4.17 10.13 9.17
C LEU A 100 5.30 10.07 8.15
N LEU A 101 5.74 11.23 7.63
CA LEU A 101 6.89 11.30 6.72
C LEU A 101 8.16 10.78 7.39
N ALA A 102 8.47 11.24 8.61
CA ALA A 102 9.64 10.81 9.37
C ALA A 102 9.63 9.30 9.64
N ALA A 103 8.48 8.74 10.02
CA ALA A 103 8.28 7.32 10.25
C ALA A 103 8.53 6.46 8.99
N MET A 104 8.36 7.04 7.81
CA MET A 104 8.66 6.40 6.52
C MET A 104 10.07 6.73 5.99
N GLY A 105 10.93 7.37 6.78
CA GLY A 105 12.29 7.76 6.38
C GLY A 105 12.34 8.93 5.39
N SER A 106 11.30 9.78 5.39
CA SER A 106 11.24 11.03 4.63
C SER A 106 11.24 12.23 5.58
N ALA A 107 11.68 13.38 5.10
CA ALA A 107 11.57 14.64 5.82
C ALA A 107 10.96 15.71 4.92
N GLY A 108 10.51 16.80 5.53
CA GLY A 108 9.97 17.96 4.83
C GLY A 108 8.54 18.30 5.20
N HIS A 109 8.05 19.39 4.62
CA HIS A 109 6.66 19.82 4.74
C HIS A 109 5.83 19.19 3.63
N LEU A 110 4.67 18.63 3.96
CA LEU A 110 3.73 18.07 2.99
C LEU A 110 3.06 19.20 2.21
N SER A 111 3.15 19.19 0.88
CA SER A 111 2.46 20.17 0.03
C SER A 111 1.20 19.61 -0.63
N SER A 112 1.21 18.33 -0.99
CA SER A 112 0.04 17.65 -1.56
C SER A 112 0.14 16.14 -1.39
N TRP A 113 -0.99 15.45 -1.43
CA TRP A 113 -1.05 13.99 -1.51
C TRP A 113 -2.30 13.55 -2.26
N ASP A 114 -2.23 12.37 -2.88
CA ASP A 114 -3.34 11.77 -3.61
C ASP A 114 -3.34 10.24 -3.41
N PRO A 115 -4.44 9.64 -2.92
CA PRO A 115 -4.60 8.19 -2.93
C PRO A 115 -5.08 7.71 -4.30
N GLU A 116 -4.78 6.46 -4.64
CA GLU A 116 -5.21 5.79 -5.88
C GLU A 116 -4.86 6.58 -7.14
N CYS A 117 -3.66 7.18 -7.16
CA CYS A 117 -3.25 8.08 -8.22
C CYS A 117 -2.85 7.30 -9.48
N ILE A 118 -3.47 7.64 -10.63
CA ILE A 118 -3.00 7.19 -11.94
C ILE A 118 -1.93 8.19 -12.39
N VAL A 119 -0.67 7.81 -12.24
CA VAL A 119 0.48 8.69 -12.50
C VAL A 119 0.70 8.88 -14.00
N ASP A 120 0.48 7.81 -14.76
CA ASP A 120 0.59 7.81 -16.22
C ASP A 120 -0.63 7.14 -16.81
N VAL A 121 -1.44 7.92 -17.53
CA VAL A 121 -2.70 7.47 -18.14
C VAL A 121 -2.44 6.53 -19.34
N GLU A 122 -1.35 6.74 -20.07
CA GLU A 122 -1.01 5.92 -21.24
C GLU A 122 -0.55 4.52 -20.82
N GLU A 123 0.28 4.44 -19.78
CA GLU A 123 0.65 3.17 -19.18
C GLU A 123 -0.55 2.56 -18.42
N GLY A 124 -1.27 3.39 -17.67
CA GLY A 124 -2.27 2.96 -16.71
C GLY A 124 -1.66 2.51 -15.37
N THR A 125 -0.53 3.10 -14.96
CA THR A 125 0.08 2.79 -13.65
C THR A 125 -0.69 3.53 -12.58
N ASN A 126 -1.28 2.77 -11.68
CA ASN A 126 -1.87 3.26 -10.46
C ASN A 126 -0.89 3.02 -9.30
N VAL A 127 -0.76 4.01 -8.42
CA VAL A 127 -0.06 3.90 -7.14
C VAL A 127 -1.07 4.08 -6.02
N ASP A 128 -0.89 3.33 -4.93
CA ASP A 128 -1.83 3.38 -3.80
C ASP A 128 -1.86 4.78 -3.17
N VAL A 129 -0.69 5.41 -3.00
CA VAL A 129 -0.57 6.79 -2.51
C VAL A 129 0.61 7.50 -3.18
N THR A 130 0.45 8.77 -3.51
CA THR A 130 1.54 9.68 -3.86
C THR A 130 1.49 10.93 -2.99
N TRP A 131 2.64 11.52 -2.71
CA TRP A 131 2.72 12.82 -2.05
C TRP A 131 3.90 13.65 -2.53
N GLN A 132 3.80 14.96 -2.31
CA GLN A 132 4.89 15.90 -2.47
C GLN A 132 5.31 16.44 -1.10
N SER A 133 6.61 16.38 -0.82
CA SER A 133 7.18 16.98 0.37
C SER A 133 8.56 17.56 0.11
N GLY A 134 8.77 18.81 0.53
CA GLY A 134 10.07 19.49 0.34
C GLY A 134 10.54 19.58 -1.11
N GLY A 135 9.60 19.62 -2.08
CA GLY A 135 9.91 19.59 -3.52
C GLY A 135 10.16 18.20 -4.09
N THR A 136 10.14 17.15 -3.27
CA THR A 136 10.31 15.77 -3.69
C THR A 136 8.97 15.05 -3.77
N ARG A 137 8.67 14.47 -4.92
CA ARG A 137 7.55 13.53 -5.08
C ARG A 137 7.94 12.15 -4.56
N THR A 138 7.03 11.50 -3.83
CA THR A 138 7.21 10.12 -3.40
C THR A 138 5.99 9.29 -3.81
N TYR A 139 6.27 8.16 -4.42
CA TYR A 139 5.30 7.13 -4.76
C TYR A 139 5.31 6.06 -3.67
N CYS A 140 4.14 5.57 -3.27
CA CYS A 140 4.03 4.52 -2.27
C CYS A 140 3.12 3.39 -2.75
N GLU A 141 3.65 2.18 -2.68
CA GLU A 141 2.91 0.93 -2.86
C GLU A 141 2.72 0.28 -1.50
N VAL A 142 1.48 -0.10 -1.20
CA VAL A 142 1.06 -0.65 0.08
C VAL A 142 0.65 -2.10 -0.11
N LYS A 143 1.38 -3.00 0.54
CA LYS A 143 0.97 -4.39 0.73
C LYS A 143 0.40 -4.56 2.11
N LEU A 144 -0.68 -5.33 2.21
CA LEU A 144 -1.26 -5.76 3.47
C LEU A 144 -1.38 -7.29 3.50
N SER A 145 -2.31 -7.87 2.73
CA SER A 145 -2.60 -9.32 2.77
C SER A 145 -2.04 -10.10 1.57
N GLU A 146 -1.48 -9.38 0.60
CA GLU A 146 -0.91 -9.91 -0.62
C GLU A 146 0.28 -10.83 -0.34
N GLN A 147 0.46 -11.81 -1.21
CA GLN A 147 1.52 -12.82 -1.09
C GLN A 147 2.74 -12.54 -1.94
N GLU A 148 2.52 -11.78 -3.00
CA GLU A 148 3.49 -11.52 -4.03
C GLU A 148 3.11 -10.25 -4.75
N PHE A 149 4.11 -9.69 -5.40
CA PHE A 149 3.91 -8.62 -6.36
C PHE A 149 3.31 -9.21 -7.64
N GLY A 150 2.49 -8.42 -8.31
CA GLY A 150 1.83 -8.85 -9.55
C GLY A 150 2.85 -9.16 -10.64
N THR A 151 2.65 -10.30 -11.31
CA THR A 151 3.35 -10.69 -12.53
C THR A 151 2.53 -10.31 -13.75
N ALA A 152 3.14 -10.35 -14.93
CA ALA A 152 2.44 -10.22 -16.20
C ALA A 152 2.56 -11.49 -17.03
N LYS A 153 1.64 -11.66 -17.98
CA LYS A 153 1.78 -12.66 -19.03
C LYS A 153 2.79 -12.16 -20.04
N ASP A 154 3.54 -13.10 -20.60
CA ASP A 154 4.41 -12.82 -21.74
C ASP A 154 3.62 -12.90 -23.04
N ASP A 155 2.83 -11.87 -23.32
CA ASP A 155 2.04 -11.71 -24.55
C ASP A 155 2.50 -10.49 -25.37
N GLU A 156 2.06 -10.39 -26.62
CA GLU A 156 2.46 -9.33 -27.55
C GLU A 156 2.24 -7.92 -26.98
N ARG A 157 1.12 -7.72 -26.27
CA ARG A 157 0.79 -6.42 -25.66
C ARG A 157 1.80 -6.05 -24.58
N HIS A 158 2.14 -6.98 -23.69
CA HIS A 158 3.10 -6.73 -22.62
C HIS A 158 4.53 -6.59 -23.16
N ARG A 159 4.91 -7.38 -24.18
CA ARG A 159 6.19 -7.20 -24.90
C ARG A 159 6.29 -5.82 -25.53
N GLY A 160 5.23 -5.35 -26.19
CA GLY A 160 5.16 -3.99 -26.74
C GLY A 160 5.36 -2.91 -25.67
N LYS A 161 4.75 -3.06 -24.48
CA LYS A 161 4.99 -2.15 -23.35
C LYS A 161 6.43 -2.22 -22.82
N LEU A 162 7.00 -3.42 -22.69
CA LEU A 162 8.40 -3.59 -22.28
C LEU A 162 9.34 -2.80 -23.19
N GLU A 163 9.24 -2.98 -24.50
CA GLU A 163 10.13 -2.31 -25.45
C GLU A 163 9.89 -0.79 -25.52
N ARG A 164 8.63 -0.35 -25.52
CA ARG A 164 8.30 1.06 -25.75
C ARG A 164 8.39 1.93 -24.49
N ILE A 165 8.01 1.39 -23.34
CA ILE A 165 7.80 2.18 -22.11
C ILE A 165 8.91 1.89 -21.10
N TYR A 166 9.12 0.61 -20.78
CA TYR A 166 9.95 0.23 -19.64
C TYR A 166 11.43 0.18 -19.97
N ARG A 167 11.82 -0.42 -21.11
CA ARG A 167 13.23 -0.56 -21.49
C ARG A 167 13.92 0.80 -21.62
N PRO A 168 13.34 1.83 -22.27
CA PRO A 168 13.99 3.15 -22.36
C PRO A 168 14.12 3.83 -20.99
N GLY A 169 13.07 3.76 -20.16
CA GLY A 169 13.06 4.41 -18.84
C GLY A 169 13.90 3.70 -17.77
N LEU A 170 14.16 2.41 -17.92
CA LEU A 170 14.97 1.59 -17.01
C LEU A 170 16.37 1.29 -17.56
N ALA A 171 16.76 1.86 -18.69
CA ALA A 171 18.11 1.72 -19.22
C ALA A 171 19.11 2.27 -18.20
N GLY A 172 20.09 1.45 -17.80
CA GLY A 172 21.10 1.81 -16.79
C GLY A 172 20.62 1.70 -15.33
N ALA A 173 19.31 1.62 -15.08
CA ALA A 173 18.73 1.42 -13.75
C ALA A 173 18.93 0.01 -13.18
N CYS A 174 19.17 -0.97 -14.04
CA CYS A 174 19.44 -2.36 -13.70
C CYS A 174 20.19 -3.04 -14.85
N SER A 175 20.78 -4.22 -14.62
CA SER A 175 21.42 -5.00 -15.69
C SER A 175 20.44 -5.34 -16.83
N PRO A 176 20.87 -5.27 -18.11
CA PRO A 176 20.00 -5.52 -19.27
C PRO A 176 19.30 -6.89 -19.28
N GLU A 177 19.87 -7.88 -18.59
CA GLU A 177 19.25 -9.20 -18.40
C GLU A 177 17.89 -9.11 -17.69
N TRP A 178 17.69 -8.17 -16.78
CA TRP A 178 16.44 -8.01 -16.03
C TRP A 178 15.33 -7.38 -16.87
N LEU A 179 15.70 -6.82 -18.02
CA LEU A 179 14.77 -6.30 -19.01
C LEU A 179 14.51 -7.32 -20.13
N GLN A 180 14.90 -8.58 -19.96
CA GLN A 180 14.44 -9.67 -20.82
C GLN A 180 13.01 -10.09 -20.44
N PRO A 181 12.13 -10.43 -21.41
CA PRO A 181 10.71 -10.66 -21.17
C PRO A 181 10.38 -11.57 -19.98
N GLU A 182 11.01 -12.74 -19.90
CA GLU A 182 10.78 -13.70 -18.81
C GLU A 182 11.06 -13.09 -17.43
N LYS A 183 12.27 -12.54 -17.23
CA LYS A 183 12.68 -11.96 -15.95
C LYS A 183 11.88 -10.71 -15.61
N PHE A 184 11.59 -9.87 -16.60
CA PHE A 184 10.83 -8.64 -16.42
C PHE A 184 9.40 -8.94 -15.99
N PHE A 185 8.69 -9.84 -16.69
CA PHE A 185 7.28 -10.13 -16.39
C PHE A 185 7.08 -10.92 -15.09
N GLN A 186 8.08 -11.69 -14.65
CA GLN A 186 8.12 -12.26 -13.30
C GLN A 186 8.25 -11.21 -12.18
N ASN A 187 8.76 -10.01 -12.48
CA ASN A 187 8.92 -8.90 -11.54
C ASN A 187 8.09 -7.67 -11.97
N TYR A 188 7.01 -7.89 -12.74
CA TYR A 188 6.33 -6.83 -13.49
C TYR A 188 5.91 -5.65 -12.62
N GLN A 189 5.16 -5.89 -11.54
CA GLN A 189 4.71 -4.81 -10.67
C GLN A 189 5.88 -4.04 -10.02
N LEU A 190 6.97 -4.73 -9.65
CA LEU A 190 8.13 -4.08 -9.05
C LEU A 190 8.84 -3.17 -10.04
N PHE A 191 9.07 -3.63 -11.26
CA PHE A 191 9.66 -2.81 -12.31
C PHE A 191 8.76 -1.65 -12.74
N ARG A 192 7.43 -1.83 -12.72
CA ARG A 192 6.47 -0.74 -12.96
C ARG A 192 6.62 0.38 -11.95
N ASN A 193 6.68 0.03 -10.68
CA ASN A 193 6.81 1.01 -9.61
C ASN A 193 8.17 1.72 -9.68
N VAL A 194 9.26 0.99 -9.95
CA VAL A 194 10.59 1.58 -10.13
C VAL A 194 10.69 2.45 -11.37
N TRP A 195 10.00 2.10 -12.46
CA TRP A 195 9.98 2.92 -13.68
C TRP A 195 9.46 4.33 -13.41
N LEU A 196 8.49 4.51 -12.50
CA LEU A 196 7.99 5.84 -12.09
C LEU A 196 9.10 6.74 -11.56
N VAL A 197 9.99 6.20 -10.73
CA VAL A 197 11.08 6.97 -10.14
C VAL A 197 12.31 7.06 -11.06
N ALA A 198 12.50 6.10 -11.96
CA ALA A 198 13.57 6.16 -12.95
C ALA A 198 13.37 7.32 -13.95
N ARG A 199 12.12 7.58 -14.37
CA ARG A 199 11.78 8.67 -15.29
C ARG A 199 11.63 10.05 -14.65
N GLU A 200 11.57 10.14 -13.33
CA GLU A 200 11.42 11.39 -12.59
C GLU A 200 12.60 11.58 -11.62
N PRO A 201 13.68 12.25 -12.07
CA PRO A 201 14.84 12.53 -11.21
C PRO A 201 14.43 13.22 -9.91
N GLY A 202 14.99 12.79 -8.79
CA GLY A 202 14.71 13.35 -7.47
C GLY A 202 13.43 12.86 -6.79
N SER A 203 12.62 12.03 -7.46
CA SER A 203 11.49 11.34 -6.83
C SER A 203 11.91 10.08 -6.08
N ASN A 204 11.07 9.63 -5.13
CA ASN A 204 11.30 8.46 -4.30
C ASN A 204 10.20 7.40 -4.45
N LEU A 205 10.53 6.15 -4.13
CA LEU A 205 9.59 5.04 -4.06
C LEU A 205 9.68 4.36 -2.68
N VAL A 206 8.54 4.22 -2.03
CA VAL A 206 8.40 3.53 -0.75
C VAL A 206 7.48 2.33 -0.92
N PHE A 207 7.93 1.16 -0.49
CA PHE A 207 7.07 0.00 -0.30
C PHE A 207 6.72 -0.11 1.17
N LEU A 208 5.44 -0.16 1.49
CA LEU A 208 4.95 -0.38 2.84
C LEU A 208 4.38 -1.80 2.94
N ALA A 209 4.88 -2.60 3.88
CA ALA A 209 4.44 -3.99 4.03
C ALA A 209 4.49 -4.44 5.51
N PRO A 210 3.69 -5.43 5.92
CA PRO A 210 3.78 -5.98 7.27
C PRO A 210 5.10 -6.72 7.45
N ARG A 211 5.82 -6.48 8.56
CA ARG A 211 7.08 -7.16 8.91
C ARG A 211 6.92 -8.68 8.89
N ALA A 212 5.81 -9.18 9.43
CA ALA A 212 5.53 -10.61 9.51
C ALA A 212 5.27 -11.26 8.13
N ASN A 213 5.04 -10.48 7.06
CA ASN A 213 4.88 -10.99 5.71
C ASN A 213 6.24 -11.23 5.03
N THR A 214 7.02 -12.18 5.56
CA THR A 214 8.39 -12.46 5.12
C THR A 214 8.53 -12.81 3.64
N LYS A 215 7.46 -13.31 2.99
CA LYS A 215 7.45 -13.59 1.55
C LYS A 215 7.56 -12.30 0.72
N ILE A 216 6.90 -11.22 1.13
CA ILE A 216 7.01 -9.90 0.49
C ILE A 216 8.40 -9.31 0.71
N TRP A 217 8.91 -9.35 1.94
CA TRP A 217 10.26 -8.86 2.25
C TRP A 217 11.36 -9.57 1.48
N ARG A 218 11.26 -10.89 1.29
CA ARG A 218 12.20 -11.64 0.46
C ARG A 218 12.17 -11.20 -1.00
N GLN A 219 10.99 -10.92 -1.56
CA GLN A 219 10.86 -10.40 -2.92
C GLN A 219 11.47 -9.00 -3.05
N LEU A 220 11.19 -8.11 -2.10
CA LEU A 220 11.74 -6.75 -2.08
C LEU A 220 13.27 -6.78 -1.95
N THR A 221 13.81 -7.55 -1.01
CA THR A 221 15.26 -7.68 -0.79
C THR A 221 15.97 -8.23 -2.03
N ALA A 222 15.44 -9.32 -2.60
CA ALA A 222 15.99 -9.89 -3.83
C ALA A 222 15.85 -8.96 -5.03
N PHE A 223 14.86 -8.07 -5.04
CA PHE A 223 14.66 -7.10 -6.11
C PHE A 223 15.55 -5.87 -5.98
N PHE A 224 15.75 -5.32 -4.77
CA PHE A 224 16.63 -4.18 -4.56
C PHE A 224 18.07 -4.47 -4.99
N GLY A 225 18.55 -5.71 -4.80
CA GLY A 225 19.86 -6.15 -5.30
C GLY A 225 20.00 -6.14 -6.84
N LYS A 226 18.94 -5.87 -7.60
CA LYS A 226 18.94 -5.76 -9.07
C LYS A 226 19.08 -4.32 -9.56
N LEU A 227 18.92 -3.33 -8.67
CA LEU A 227 18.91 -1.92 -9.01
C LEU A 227 20.33 -1.34 -8.92
N HIS A 228 20.67 -0.45 -9.84
CA HIS A 228 21.93 0.29 -9.85
C HIS A 228 21.76 1.68 -9.23
N GLU A 229 22.86 2.27 -8.79
CA GLU A 229 22.89 3.66 -8.39
C GLU A 229 22.76 4.61 -9.60
N PRO A 230 22.17 5.81 -9.43
CA PRO A 230 21.65 6.39 -8.17
C PRO A 230 20.18 6.00 -7.88
N LEU A 231 19.59 5.09 -8.65
CA LEU A 231 18.18 4.73 -8.48
C LEU A 231 17.94 3.95 -7.19
N ALA A 232 18.86 3.04 -6.85
CA ALA A 232 18.76 2.19 -5.68
C ALA A 232 18.58 2.99 -4.37
N THR A 233 19.31 4.09 -4.18
CA THR A 233 19.16 4.97 -3.00
C THR A 233 17.80 5.64 -2.86
N ARG A 234 16.99 5.70 -3.93
CA ARG A 234 15.67 6.35 -3.95
C ARG A 234 14.52 5.37 -3.75
N VAL A 235 14.81 4.08 -3.66
CA VAL A 235 13.82 3.01 -3.47
C VAL A 235 14.04 2.36 -2.12
N ARG A 236 12.99 2.29 -1.30
CA ARG A 236 13.07 1.66 0.02
C ARG A 236 11.80 0.92 0.40
N ALA A 237 11.92 0.07 1.41
CA ALA A 237 10.79 -0.62 2.02
C ALA A 237 10.77 -0.32 3.53
N VAL A 238 9.57 -0.12 4.08
CA VAL A 238 9.34 0.19 5.49
C VAL A 238 8.27 -0.76 6.05
N ALA A 239 8.45 -1.20 7.29
CA ALA A 239 7.46 -2.05 7.95
C ALA A 239 6.28 -1.22 8.46
N ILE A 240 5.06 -1.72 8.26
CA ILE A 240 3.83 -1.11 8.77
C ILE A 240 3.90 -0.93 10.30
N GLU A 241 4.42 -1.93 10.99
CA GLU A 241 4.58 -1.97 12.43
C GLU A 241 5.51 -0.86 12.93
N ASP A 242 6.57 -0.55 12.18
CA ASP A 242 7.51 0.54 12.54
C ASP A 242 6.85 1.90 12.38
N VAL A 243 6.11 2.08 11.27
CA VAL A 243 5.39 3.33 11.02
C VAL A 243 4.36 3.58 12.12
N ILE A 244 3.51 2.59 12.41
CA ILE A 244 2.48 2.70 13.44
C ILE A 244 3.13 2.86 14.83
N GLY A 245 4.22 2.14 15.11
CA GLY A 245 4.99 2.26 16.34
C GLY A 245 5.52 3.67 16.57
N ALA A 246 6.17 4.24 15.55
CA ALA A 246 6.71 5.60 15.60
C ALA A 246 5.60 6.65 15.79
N LEU A 247 4.46 6.50 15.11
CA LEU A 247 3.34 7.44 15.25
C LEU A 247 2.72 7.40 16.65
N ALA A 248 2.55 6.22 17.22
CA ALA A 248 2.03 6.08 18.57
C ALA A 248 2.98 6.68 19.62
N ALA A 249 4.30 6.56 19.41
CA ALA A 249 5.33 7.08 20.31
C ALA A 249 5.69 8.57 20.06
N ALA A 250 5.12 9.23 19.05
CA ALA A 250 5.49 10.59 18.69
C ALA A 250 4.82 11.63 19.58
N ASP A 251 5.51 12.07 20.63
CA ASP A 251 5.02 13.08 21.59
C ASP A 251 4.59 14.40 20.94
N ALA A 252 5.20 14.74 19.79
CA ALA A 252 4.86 15.92 19.00
C ALA A 252 3.50 15.82 18.26
N LEU A 253 2.90 14.64 18.15
CA LEU A 253 1.56 14.49 17.57
C LEU A 253 0.47 14.92 18.57
N PRO A 254 -0.64 15.49 18.11
CA PRO A 254 -1.83 15.66 18.94
C PRO A 254 -2.26 14.33 19.58
N PRO A 255 -2.74 14.32 20.84
CA PRO A 255 -3.17 13.09 21.51
C PRO A 255 -4.20 12.28 20.71
N ALA A 256 -5.10 12.95 19.98
CA ALA A 256 -6.08 12.30 19.11
C ALA A 256 -5.42 11.47 17.99
N LEU A 257 -4.33 11.95 17.38
CA LEU A 257 -3.60 11.22 16.34
C LEU A 257 -2.73 10.10 16.91
N ARG A 258 -2.15 10.28 18.10
CA ARG A 258 -1.47 9.16 18.80
C ARG A 258 -2.45 8.04 19.15
N ASN A 259 -3.62 8.38 19.70
CA ASN A 259 -4.67 7.40 19.99
C ASN A 259 -5.17 6.73 18.70
N TYR A 260 -5.22 7.46 17.59
CA TYR A 260 -5.55 6.88 16.29
C TYR A 260 -4.48 5.87 15.83
N ALA A 261 -3.20 6.12 16.09
CA ALA A 261 -2.13 5.14 15.84
C ALA A 261 -2.34 3.84 16.62
N GLU A 262 -2.85 3.92 17.85
CA GLU A 262 -3.21 2.72 18.64
C GLU A 262 -4.38 1.94 18.00
N LEU A 263 -5.38 2.62 17.42
CA LEU A 263 -6.45 1.95 16.68
C LEU A 263 -5.93 1.27 15.40
N LEU A 264 -4.96 1.90 14.70
CA LEU A 264 -4.27 1.27 13.58
C LEU A 264 -3.52 0.01 14.02
N ARG A 265 -2.80 0.10 15.15
CA ARG A 265 -2.07 -1.03 15.73
C ARG A 265 -3.02 -2.18 16.05
N GLU A 266 -4.08 -1.90 16.80
CA GLU A 266 -5.08 -2.87 17.19
C GLU A 266 -5.69 -3.59 15.98
N LYS A 267 -5.98 -2.85 14.91
CA LYS A 267 -6.60 -3.42 13.72
C LYS A 267 -5.64 -4.19 12.83
N TYR A 268 -4.43 -3.66 12.59
CA TYR A 268 -3.57 -4.14 11.48
C TYR A 268 -2.28 -4.84 11.93
N VAL A 269 -1.85 -4.65 13.17
CA VAL A 269 -0.61 -5.26 13.68
C VAL A 269 -0.96 -6.53 14.41
N LEU A 270 -0.37 -7.65 13.97
CA LEU A 270 -0.53 -8.93 14.66
C LEU A 270 0.12 -8.85 16.04
N PRO A 271 -0.52 -9.38 17.10
CA PRO A 271 0.13 -9.50 18.39
C PRO A 271 1.38 -10.40 18.26
N PRO A 272 2.39 -10.21 19.12
CA PRO A 272 3.49 -11.16 19.24
C PRO A 272 2.92 -12.57 19.44
N LEU A 273 3.46 -13.56 18.74
CA LEU A 273 3.11 -14.95 18.99
C LEU A 273 3.48 -15.27 20.45
N ALA A 274 2.49 -15.67 21.26
CA ALA A 274 2.70 -16.15 22.62
C ALA A 274 3.43 -17.49 22.63
#